data_AF-A0A3B3U0S5-F1
#
_entry.id   AF-A0A3B3U0S5-F1
#
_cell.length_a   1.000
_cell.length_b   1.000
_cell.length_c   1.000
_cell.angle_alpha   90.00
_cell.angle_beta   90.00
_cell.angle_gamma   90.00
#
_symmetry.space_group_name_H-M   'P 1'
#
loop_
_entity.id
_entity.type
_entity.pdbx_description
1 polymer ?
#
loop_
_entity_poly.entity_id
_entity_poly.type
_entity_poly.pdbx_seq_one_letter_code
_entity_poly.pdbx_strand_id
1 'polypeptide(L)'
;MDTTGVCVPHADCGCSFEGHYYRSGETVILDADCGRRCTCSYGSMTCSSHSCGQHESCRVEDGVRGCTPNSFATCWIRGPGSYHTFDGVMYQYPGACRLTLAKVMGSSNHSHFRVTVEKVPQGPQGFSNVLKFEAEGRQVDIEMASSSTHVRGECGAK
;
A
#
# COMPACT_ATOMS: atom_id res chain seq x y z
N MET A 1 29.26 -18.43 -4.73
CA MET A 1 29.31 -18.29 -6.20
C MET A 1 28.06 -17.54 -6.61
N ASP A 2 28.16 -16.50 -7.43
CA ASP A 2 26.99 -15.86 -8.03
C ASP A 2 26.45 -16.67 -9.22
N THR A 3 25.41 -16.16 -9.91
CA THR A 3 24.80 -16.83 -11.08
C THR A 3 25.75 -16.97 -12.28
N THR A 4 26.94 -16.36 -12.23
CA THR A 4 27.98 -16.44 -13.27
C THR A 4 29.17 -17.31 -12.86
N GLY A 5 29.11 -17.95 -11.68
CA GLY A 5 30.18 -18.81 -11.18
C GLY A 5 31.38 -18.04 -10.62
N VAL A 6 31.19 -16.78 -10.23
CA VAL A 6 32.25 -15.95 -9.62
C VAL A 6 32.17 -16.06 -8.09
N CYS A 7 33.34 -16.13 -7.44
CA CYS A 7 33.43 -16.08 -5.98
C CYS A 7 32.97 -14.71 -5.46
N VAL A 8 31.98 -14.72 -4.57
CA VAL A 8 31.42 -13.54 -3.92
C VAL A 8 31.57 -13.65 -2.40
N PRO A 9 31.54 -12.54 -1.65
CA PRO A 9 31.46 -12.57 -0.19
C PRO A 9 30.32 -13.48 0.29
N HIS A 10 30.49 -14.09 1.46
CA HIS A 10 29.50 -15.03 2.01
C HIS A 10 28.09 -14.44 2.11
N ALA A 11 27.99 -13.14 2.44
CA ALA A 11 26.73 -12.40 2.51
C ALA A 11 25.99 -12.32 1.17
N ASP A 12 26.71 -12.42 0.05
CA ASP A 12 26.16 -12.29 -1.31
C ASP A 12 25.90 -13.64 -1.98
N CYS A 13 26.13 -14.75 -1.27
CA CYS A 13 25.80 -16.09 -1.76
C CYS A 13 24.28 -16.26 -1.89
N GLY A 14 23.81 -16.59 -3.09
CA GLY A 14 22.43 -17.01 -3.32
C GLY A 14 22.14 -18.43 -2.83
N CYS A 15 20.87 -18.82 -2.88
CA CYS A 15 20.35 -20.05 -2.31
C CYS A 15 19.77 -20.95 -3.41
N SER A 16 20.10 -22.23 -3.39
CA SER A 16 19.39 -23.26 -4.16
C SER A 16 18.37 -23.92 -3.27
N PHE A 17 17.09 -23.77 -3.57
CA PHE A 17 15.99 -24.27 -2.73
C PHE A 17 14.85 -24.81 -3.61
N GLU A 18 14.38 -26.02 -3.31
CA GLU A 18 13.29 -26.72 -4.04
C GLU A 18 13.45 -26.71 -5.58
N GLY A 19 14.69 -26.79 -6.08
CA GLY A 19 15.00 -26.82 -7.52
C GLY A 19 15.11 -25.44 -8.19
N HIS A 20 14.97 -24.36 -7.44
CA HIS A 20 15.10 -22.99 -7.92
C HIS A 20 16.28 -22.26 -7.27
N TYR A 21 16.86 -21.30 -7.99
CA TYR A 21 17.93 -20.43 -7.47
C TYR A 21 17.35 -19.06 -7.09
N TYR A 22 17.68 -18.60 -5.89
CA TYR A 22 17.28 -17.32 -5.32
C TYR A 22 18.50 -16.47 -5.01
N ARG A 23 18.42 -15.16 -5.25
CA ARG A 23 19.53 -14.23 -4.93
C ARG A 23 19.60 -13.97 -3.44
N SER A 24 20.78 -13.59 -2.95
CA SER A 24 20.90 -13.13 -1.57
C SER A 24 19.99 -11.92 -1.32
N GLY A 25 19.26 -11.94 -0.21
CA GLY A 25 18.26 -10.93 0.17
C GLY A 25 16.88 -11.13 -0.47
N GLU A 26 16.72 -12.06 -1.40
CA GLU A 26 15.43 -12.32 -2.04
C GLU A 26 14.43 -12.92 -1.05
N THR A 27 13.21 -12.39 -1.03
CA THR A 27 12.09 -12.89 -0.21
C THR A 27 10.94 -13.29 -1.13
N VAL A 28 10.45 -14.53 -0.98
CA VAL A 28 9.43 -15.12 -1.86
C VAL A 28 8.31 -15.77 -1.05
N ILE A 29 7.11 -15.79 -1.64
CA ILE A 29 5.95 -16.53 -1.12
C ILE A 29 5.81 -17.83 -1.91
N LEU A 30 5.84 -18.96 -1.21
CA LEU A 30 5.76 -20.31 -1.76
C LEU A 30 4.43 -20.98 -1.39
N ASP A 31 4.24 -22.20 -1.89
CA ASP A 31 3.03 -23.03 -1.76
C ASP A 31 1.80 -22.50 -2.48
N ALA A 32 0.91 -23.40 -2.90
CA ALA A 32 -0.26 -23.05 -3.72
C ALA A 32 -1.24 -22.12 -2.97
N ASP A 33 -1.22 -22.15 -1.65
CA ASP A 33 -2.03 -21.38 -0.71
C ASP A 33 -1.28 -20.19 -0.08
N CYS A 34 -0.07 -19.87 -0.57
CA CYS A 34 0.80 -18.85 0.03
C CYS A 34 1.20 -19.17 1.47
N GLY A 35 1.27 -20.47 1.82
CA GLY A 35 1.49 -21.00 3.16
C GLY A 35 2.88 -20.74 3.76
N ARG A 36 3.87 -20.39 2.93
CA ARG A 36 5.25 -20.11 3.38
C ARG A 36 5.80 -18.83 2.81
N ARG A 37 6.47 -18.05 3.66
CA ARG A 37 7.35 -16.94 3.27
C ARG A 37 8.78 -17.36 3.52
N CYS A 38 9.64 -17.26 2.51
CA CYS A 38 11.04 -17.66 2.60
C CYS A 38 11.97 -16.52 2.18
N THR A 39 13.08 -16.38 2.88
CA THR A 39 14.13 -15.40 2.59
C THR A 39 15.47 -16.10 2.42
N CYS A 40 16.17 -15.77 1.33
CA CYS A 40 17.53 -16.25 1.07
C CYS A 40 18.55 -15.32 1.73
N SER A 41 19.44 -15.87 2.56
CA SER A 41 20.51 -15.11 3.18
C SER A 41 21.71 -16.00 3.47
N TYR A 42 22.93 -15.51 3.22
CA TYR A 42 24.17 -16.26 3.50
C TYR A 42 24.22 -17.65 2.84
N GLY A 43 23.63 -17.82 1.66
CA GLY A 43 23.52 -19.09 0.95
C GLY A 43 22.53 -20.10 1.55
N SER A 44 21.72 -19.70 2.53
CA SER A 44 20.70 -20.53 3.17
C SER A 44 19.30 -19.92 3.06
N MET A 45 18.31 -20.78 2.84
CA MET A 45 16.90 -20.38 2.78
C MET A 45 16.25 -20.55 4.16
N THR A 46 15.65 -19.47 4.69
CA THR A 46 14.88 -19.52 5.94
C THR A 46 13.41 -19.26 5.65
N CYS A 47 12.52 -20.13 6.11
CA CYS A 47 11.08 -20.04 5.86
C CYS A 47 10.28 -19.93 7.15
N SER A 48 9.16 -19.20 7.10
CA SER A 48 8.16 -19.11 8.16
C SER A 48 6.76 -19.35 7.60
N SER A 49 5.84 -19.81 8.47
CA SER A 49 4.42 -19.90 8.13
C SER A 49 3.89 -18.54 7.70
N HIS A 50 3.04 -18.54 6.67
CA HIS A 50 2.46 -17.35 6.10
C HIS A 50 1.02 -17.62 5.65
N SER A 51 0.20 -16.58 5.62
CA SER A 51 -1.16 -16.63 5.11
C SER A 51 -1.55 -15.25 4.62
N CYS A 52 -2.31 -15.17 3.53
CA CYS A 52 -2.86 -13.90 3.08
C CYS A 52 -3.89 -13.36 4.07
N GLY A 53 -4.06 -12.03 4.09
CA GLY A 53 -5.09 -11.39 4.90
C GLY A 53 -6.49 -11.79 4.46
N GLN A 54 -7.48 -11.54 5.32
CA GLN A 54 -8.90 -11.85 5.07
C GLN A 54 -9.45 -11.24 3.76
N HIS A 55 -8.85 -10.14 3.29
CA HIS A 55 -9.27 -9.39 2.10
C HIS A 55 -8.30 -9.53 0.93
N GLU A 56 -7.41 -10.51 1.01
CA GLU A 56 -6.46 -10.85 -0.03
C GLU A 56 -6.69 -12.29 -0.49
N SER A 57 -6.25 -12.60 -1.71
CA SER A 57 -6.18 -13.96 -2.23
C SER A 57 -4.75 -14.27 -2.63
N CYS A 58 -4.34 -15.52 -2.42
CA CYS A 58 -3.09 -16.02 -2.99
C CYS A 58 -3.25 -16.12 -4.51
N ARG A 59 -2.48 -15.32 -5.26
CA ARG A 59 -2.51 -15.27 -6.72
C ARG A 59 -1.10 -15.23 -7.29
N VAL A 60 -0.98 -15.54 -8.57
CA VAL A 60 0.25 -15.34 -9.34
C VAL A 60 -0.02 -14.23 -10.34
N GLU A 61 0.63 -13.08 -10.16
CA GLU A 61 0.57 -11.92 -11.05
C GLU A 61 1.97 -11.72 -11.66
N ASP A 62 2.05 -11.61 -12.99
CA ASP A 62 3.31 -11.49 -13.74
C ASP A 62 4.36 -12.54 -13.37
N GLY A 63 3.92 -13.76 -13.06
CA GLY A 63 4.79 -14.87 -12.69
C GLY A 63 5.25 -14.87 -11.23
N VAL A 64 4.87 -13.86 -10.44
CA VAL A 64 5.21 -13.76 -9.02
C VAL A 64 3.99 -14.14 -8.18
N ARG A 65 4.18 -15.11 -7.27
CA ARG A 65 3.16 -15.49 -6.29
C ARG A 65 3.14 -14.52 -5.12
N GLY A 66 1.95 -14.11 -4.70
CA GLY A 66 1.77 -13.24 -3.55
C GLY A 66 0.31 -13.11 -3.12
N CYS A 67 0.11 -12.29 -2.10
CA CYS A 67 -1.22 -11.92 -1.64
C CYS A 67 -1.66 -10.66 -2.39
N THR A 68 -2.71 -10.81 -3.19
CA THR A 68 -3.28 -9.70 -3.97
C THR A 68 -4.61 -9.29 -3.34
N PRO A 69 -4.91 -7.98 -3.23
CA PRO A 69 -6.21 -7.51 -2.76
C PRO A 69 -7.37 -8.09 -3.58
N ASN A 70 -8.43 -8.53 -2.91
CA ASN A 70 -9.61 -9.09 -3.56
C ASN A 70 -10.42 -8.03 -4.32
N SER A 71 -10.39 -6.78 -3.84
CA SER A 71 -11.07 -5.65 -4.47
C SER A 71 -10.43 -4.32 -4.07
N PHE A 72 -10.69 -3.29 -4.87
CA PHE A 72 -10.32 -1.92 -4.58
C PHE A 72 -11.58 -1.06 -4.53
N ALA A 73 -11.57 -0.02 -3.70
CA ALA A 73 -12.57 1.03 -3.76
C ALA A 73 -11.89 2.39 -3.93
N THR A 74 -12.64 3.35 -4.45
CA THR A 74 -12.14 4.71 -4.67
C THR A 74 -13.03 5.69 -3.95
N CYS A 75 -12.41 6.57 -3.15
CA CYS A 75 -13.05 7.76 -2.63
C CYS A 75 -12.49 8.97 -3.39
N TRP A 76 -13.31 9.98 -3.60
CA TRP A 76 -12.89 11.14 -4.39
C TRP A 76 -13.69 12.38 -4.04
N ILE A 77 -13.12 13.53 -4.36
CA ILE A 77 -13.71 14.84 -4.09
C ILE A 77 -14.00 15.52 -5.41
N ARG A 78 -15.23 16.05 -5.54
CA ARG A 78 -15.67 16.84 -6.70
C ARG A 78 -15.87 18.30 -6.32
N GLY A 79 -14.87 19.12 -6.58
CA GLY A 79 -14.95 20.55 -6.24
C GLY A 79 -15.14 20.79 -4.74
N PRO A 80 -15.61 21.98 -4.34
CA PRO A 80 -15.72 22.34 -2.94
C PRO A 80 -16.93 21.65 -2.29
N GLY A 81 -16.66 20.66 -1.44
CA GLY A 81 -17.65 20.13 -0.49
C GLY A 81 -18.51 18.97 -1.00
N SER A 82 -18.20 18.36 -2.15
CA SER A 82 -18.83 17.11 -2.59
C SER A 82 -17.85 15.95 -2.43
N TYR A 83 -18.24 14.96 -1.63
CA TYR A 83 -17.42 13.82 -1.25
C TYR A 83 -18.10 12.54 -1.68
N HIS A 84 -17.33 11.65 -2.30
CA HIS A 84 -17.75 10.29 -2.62
C HIS A 84 -16.94 9.31 -1.76
N THR A 85 -17.65 8.50 -0.99
CA THR A 85 -17.08 7.50 -0.08
C THR A 85 -16.80 6.17 -0.79
N PHE A 86 -16.03 5.30 -0.16
CA PHE A 86 -15.61 4.01 -0.73
C PHE A 86 -16.77 3.04 -1.02
N ASP A 87 -17.87 3.16 -0.28
CA ASP A 87 -19.12 2.42 -0.48
C ASP A 87 -20.03 3.05 -1.56
N GLY A 88 -19.56 4.08 -2.25
CA GLY A 88 -20.25 4.72 -3.37
C GLY A 88 -21.27 5.79 -2.96
N VAL A 89 -21.37 6.13 -1.67
CA VAL A 89 -22.30 7.16 -1.20
C VAL A 89 -21.74 8.56 -1.44
N MET A 90 -22.63 9.49 -1.82
CA MET A 90 -22.30 10.88 -2.06
C MET A 90 -22.83 11.75 -0.91
N TYR A 91 -21.97 12.62 -0.38
CA TYR A 91 -22.33 13.58 0.66
C TYR A 91 -21.92 15.01 0.27
N GLN A 92 -22.82 15.95 0.54
CA GLN A 92 -22.53 17.38 0.47
C GLN A 92 -22.18 17.87 1.87
N TYR A 93 -20.93 18.27 2.08
CA TYR A 93 -20.47 18.78 3.37
C TYR A 93 -19.69 20.09 3.21
N PRO A 94 -20.34 21.25 3.37
CA PRO A 94 -19.68 22.54 3.22
C PRO A 94 -18.80 22.93 4.42
N GLY A 95 -18.91 22.22 5.55
CA GLY A 95 -18.60 22.75 6.90
C GLY A 95 -17.26 22.42 7.55
N ALA A 96 -16.37 21.61 6.97
CA ALA A 96 -15.09 21.31 7.62
C ALA A 96 -13.98 22.31 7.25
N CYS A 97 -13.29 22.86 8.25
CA CYS A 97 -11.93 23.40 8.08
C CYS A 97 -10.94 22.28 7.75
N ARG A 98 -11.11 21.09 8.36
CA ARG A 98 -10.30 19.90 8.10
C ARG A 98 -11.14 18.63 8.21
N LEU A 99 -11.04 17.74 7.22
CA LEU A 99 -11.75 16.47 7.17
C LEU A 99 -10.76 15.33 6.89
N THR A 100 -10.87 14.22 7.61
CA THR A 100 -10.12 12.99 7.29
C THR A 100 -10.92 12.17 6.28
N LEU A 101 -10.33 11.93 5.11
CA LEU A 101 -10.96 11.19 4.01
C LEU A 101 -10.68 9.69 4.13
N ALA A 102 -9.46 9.33 4.50
CA ALA A 102 -9.03 7.96 4.67
C ALA A 102 -7.95 7.88 5.75
N LYS A 103 -8.00 6.82 6.56
CA LYS A 103 -6.93 6.46 7.48
C LYS A 103 -6.97 4.96 7.74
N VAL A 104 -5.83 4.40 8.08
CA VAL A 104 -5.74 3.02 8.58
C VAL A 104 -6.43 2.93 9.94
N MET A 105 -7.28 1.92 10.12
CA MET A 105 -7.99 1.63 11.36
C MET A 105 -7.48 0.32 11.96
N GLY A 106 -7.37 0.26 13.30
CA GLY A 106 -6.96 -0.95 14.02
C GLY A 106 -5.46 -1.26 13.95
N SER A 107 -5.09 -2.48 14.38
CA SER A 107 -3.74 -3.03 14.25
C SER A 107 -3.59 -3.68 12.87
N SER A 108 -3.22 -2.89 11.88
CA SER A 108 -2.86 -3.42 10.56
C SER A 108 -1.35 -3.60 10.46
N ASN A 109 -0.90 -4.62 9.73
CA ASN A 109 0.52 -4.76 9.37
C ASN A 109 0.95 -3.78 8.26
N HIS A 110 0.02 -3.01 7.71
CA HIS A 110 0.31 -1.98 6.71
C HIS A 110 0.82 -0.70 7.38
N SER A 111 1.65 0.04 6.66
CA SER A 111 2.12 1.35 7.09
C SER A 111 0.94 2.27 7.38
N HIS A 112 0.91 2.85 8.58
CA HIS A 112 -0.12 3.80 8.94
C HIS A 112 -0.06 5.01 8.03
N PHE A 113 -1.18 5.30 7.37
CA PHE A 113 -1.37 6.51 6.58
C PHE A 113 -2.62 7.27 7.00
N ARG A 114 -2.61 8.56 6.70
CA ARG A 114 -3.76 9.45 6.87
C ARG A 114 -3.84 10.42 5.70
N VAL A 115 -5.05 10.55 5.15
CA VAL A 115 -5.37 11.49 4.10
C VAL A 115 -6.41 12.47 4.64
N THR A 116 -6.07 13.75 4.64
CA THR A 116 -6.97 14.83 5.06
C THR A 116 -7.10 15.88 3.98
N VAL A 117 -8.28 16.49 3.88
CA VAL A 117 -8.47 17.74 3.15
C VAL A 117 -8.61 18.88 4.15
N GLU A 118 -7.92 19.98 3.89
CA GLU A 118 -7.93 21.18 4.73
C GLU A 118 -8.25 22.41 3.89
N LYS A 119 -9.17 23.25 4.38
CA LYS A 119 -9.47 24.56 3.79
C LYS A 119 -8.48 25.58 4.31
N VAL A 120 -7.61 26.06 3.43
CA VAL A 120 -6.59 27.06 3.76
C VAL A 120 -7.03 28.42 3.20
N PRO A 121 -7.09 29.48 4.03
CA PRO A 121 -7.39 30.83 3.55
C PRO A 121 -6.32 31.34 2.58
N GLN A 122 -6.73 31.86 1.42
CA GLN A 122 -5.84 32.49 0.42
C GLN A 122 -5.99 34.02 0.35
N GLY A 123 -6.74 34.61 1.28
CA GLY A 123 -6.95 36.05 1.34
C GLY A 123 -8.32 36.43 1.91
N PRO A 124 -8.77 37.68 1.71
CA PRO A 124 -10.00 38.20 2.34
C PRO A 124 -11.29 37.47 1.91
N GLN A 125 -11.29 36.80 0.75
CA GLN A 125 -12.48 36.13 0.18
C GLN A 125 -12.18 34.77 -0.47
N GLY A 126 -10.97 34.21 -0.27
CA GLY A 126 -10.53 33.01 -0.98
C GLY A 126 -10.14 31.88 -0.03
N PHE A 127 -10.48 30.65 -0.42
CA PHE A 127 -9.99 29.43 0.23
C PHE A 127 -9.49 28.47 -0.84
N SER A 128 -8.36 27.81 -0.59
CA SER A 128 -7.97 26.61 -1.32
C SER A 128 -8.26 25.37 -0.49
N ASN A 129 -8.52 24.26 -1.18
CA ASN A 129 -8.52 22.95 -0.54
C ASN A 129 -7.14 22.35 -0.75
N VAL A 130 -6.48 21.97 0.34
CA VAL A 130 -5.18 21.30 0.32
C VAL A 130 -5.38 19.86 0.79
N LEU A 131 -5.06 18.90 -0.06
CA LEU A 131 -5.00 17.49 0.29
C LEU A 131 -3.65 17.22 0.95
N LYS A 132 -3.67 16.70 2.17
CA LYS A 132 -2.47 16.32 2.92
C LYS A 132 -2.43 14.81 3.05
N PHE A 133 -1.35 14.22 2.55
CA PHE A 133 -1.03 12.80 2.67
C PHE A 133 0.09 12.63 3.69
N GLU A 134 -0.17 11.85 4.73
CA GLU A 134 0.79 11.54 5.79
C GLU A 134 1.02 10.03 5.82
N ALA A 135 2.27 9.59 5.67
CA ALA A 135 2.67 8.19 5.79
C ALA A 135 4.11 8.09 6.29
N GLU A 136 4.37 7.18 7.23
CA GLU A 136 5.72 6.89 7.75
C GLU A 136 6.50 8.15 8.21
N GLY A 137 5.80 9.14 8.78
CA GLY A 137 6.40 10.40 9.23
C GLY A 137 6.74 11.40 8.12
N ARG A 138 6.39 11.10 6.85
CA ARG A 138 6.49 12.03 5.71
C ARG A 138 5.13 12.63 5.42
N GLN A 139 5.10 13.91 5.07
CA GLN A 139 3.90 14.62 4.65
C GLN A 139 4.07 15.19 3.24
N VAL A 140 3.05 15.04 2.41
CA VAL A 140 2.94 15.63 1.07
C VAL A 140 1.64 16.43 1.00
N ASP A 141 1.76 17.69 0.60
CA ASP A 141 0.64 18.62 0.47
C ASP A 141 0.39 18.87 -1.02
N ILE A 142 -0.86 18.71 -1.44
CA ILE A 142 -1.31 18.88 -2.83
C ILE A 142 -2.44 19.91 -2.83
N GLU A 143 -2.21 21.04 -3.48
CA GLU A 143 -3.27 22.02 -3.69
C GLU A 143 -4.25 21.49 -4.74
N MET A 144 -5.52 21.37 -4.37
CA MET A 144 -6.54 20.85 -5.27
C MET A 144 -6.90 21.93 -6.29
N ALA A 145 -6.54 21.71 -7.55
CA ALA A 145 -7.10 22.47 -8.67
C ALA A 145 -8.61 22.19 -8.80
N SER A 146 -9.32 22.96 -9.63
CA SER A 146 -10.76 22.80 -9.90
C SER A 146 -11.18 21.44 -10.49
N SER A 147 -10.23 20.53 -10.76
CA SER A 147 -10.42 19.16 -11.23
C SER A 147 -10.64 18.14 -10.10
N SER A 148 -11.20 16.98 -10.43
CA SER A 148 -11.39 15.88 -9.48
C SER A 148 -10.05 15.30 -9.00
N THR A 149 -9.95 15.03 -7.71
CA THR A 149 -8.81 14.30 -7.12
C THR A 149 -9.32 12.96 -6.59
N HIS A 150 -8.65 11.87 -6.98
CA HIS A 150 -9.04 10.51 -6.69
C HIS A 150 -8.07 9.89 -5.70
N VAL A 151 -8.60 9.28 -4.64
CA VAL A 151 -7.81 8.51 -3.67
C VAL A 151 -8.29 7.07 -3.75
N ARG A 152 -7.40 6.18 -4.21
CA ARG A 152 -7.69 4.75 -4.27
C ARG A 152 -7.29 4.11 -2.94
N GLY A 153 -8.19 3.33 -2.39
CA GLY A 153 -7.98 2.59 -1.15
C GLY A 153 -8.21 1.10 -1.36
N GLU A 154 -7.55 0.31 -0.52
CA GLU A 154 -7.84 -1.11 -0.37
C GLU A 154 -8.95 -1.27 0.67
N CYS A 155 -9.96 -2.07 0.35
CA CYS A 155 -11.06 -2.32 1.28
C CYS A 155 -10.73 -3.50 2.19
N GLY A 156 -10.53 -3.22 3.48
CA GLY A 156 -10.67 -4.22 4.53
C GLY A 156 -12.05 -4.10 5.18
N ALA A 157 -12.87 -5.16 5.15
CA ALA A 157 -14.05 -5.22 6.00
C ALA A 157 -13.66 -5.48 7.46
N LYS A 158 -14.53 -5.03 8.36
CA LYS A 158 -14.37 -5.18 9.82
C LYS A 158 -14.90 -6.53 10.29
#